data_AF-A0A7S3G647-F1
#
_entry.id   AF-A0A7S3G647-F1
#
_cell.length_a   1.000
_cell.length_b   1.000
_cell.length_c   1.000
_cell.angle_alpha   90.00
_cell.angle_beta   90.00
_cell.angle_gamma   90.00
#
_symmetry.space_group_name_H-M   'P 1'
#
loop_
_entity.id
_entity.type
_entity.pdbx_description
1 polymer ?
#
loop_
_entity_poly.entity_id
_entity_poly.type
_entity_poly.pdbx_seq_one_letter_code
_entity_poly.pdbx_strand_id
1 'polypeptide(L)'
;ADTYVLPVRGVKLEGAVYDDERVTLRPIDVGVEATVSNVPLLYLKAKRMVEKPSGSIRVEVRDDVYKCPLYRTPERWGRTSTTGQHSNFVMMVEMRSLTVPTKWSILGVAALLEAPLFT
;
A
#
# COMPACT_ATOMS: atom_id res chain seq x y z
N ALA A 1 27.20 -0.08 -0.78
CA ALA A 1 26.30 -1.23 -0.60
C ALA A 1 25.24 -1.14 -1.66
N ASP A 2 25.23 -2.09 -2.59
CA ASP A 2 24.36 -2.05 -3.76
C ASP A 2 22.91 -2.13 -3.31
N THR A 3 22.18 -1.05 -3.57
CA THR A 3 20.76 -1.00 -3.29
C THR A 3 20.03 -1.63 -4.47
N TYR A 4 19.50 -2.84 -4.27
CA TYR A 4 18.62 -3.45 -5.25
C TYR A 4 17.28 -2.74 -5.27
N VAL A 5 16.86 -2.34 -6.47
CA VAL A 5 15.54 -1.76 -6.74
C VAL A 5 14.78 -2.77 -7.59
N LEU A 6 13.63 -3.22 -7.09
CA LEU A 6 12.78 -4.19 -7.79
C LEU A 6 11.55 -3.48 -8.37
N PRO A 7 11.37 -3.47 -9.70
CA PRO A 7 10.15 -2.97 -10.33
C PRO A 7 9.03 -4.01 -10.22
N VAL A 8 7.88 -3.60 -9.67
CA VAL A 8 6.67 -4.43 -9.57
C VAL A 8 5.55 -3.75 -10.36
N ARG A 9 4.96 -4.49 -11.31
CA ARG A 9 3.83 -4.05 -12.15
C ARG A 9 2.57 -4.84 -11.81
N GLY A 10 1.43 -4.32 -12.25
CA GLY A 10 0.13 -5.01 -12.14
C GLY A 10 -0.56 -4.85 -10.78
N VAL A 11 0.03 -4.07 -9.87
CA VAL A 11 -0.59 -3.74 -8.58
C VAL A 11 -1.84 -2.89 -8.83
N LYS A 12 -2.93 -3.29 -8.18
CA LYS A 12 -4.20 -2.57 -8.17
C LYS A 12 -4.32 -1.77 -6.88
N LEU A 13 -5.12 -0.71 -6.91
CA LEU A 13 -5.41 0.14 -5.76
C LEU A 13 -6.91 0.28 -5.62
N GLU A 14 -7.43 -0.20 -4.49
CA GLU A 14 -8.86 -0.13 -4.15
C GLU A 14 -9.12 1.03 -3.18
N GLY A 15 -10.22 1.74 -3.38
CA GLY A 15 -10.67 2.83 -2.50
C GLY A 15 -9.97 4.19 -2.73
N ALA A 16 -9.06 4.26 -3.69
CA ALA A 16 -8.41 5.50 -4.13
C ALA A 16 -7.95 5.39 -5.59
N VAL A 17 -7.64 6.54 -6.19
CA VAL A 17 -6.96 6.60 -7.48
C VAL A 17 -5.52 7.04 -7.28
N TYR A 18 -4.61 6.41 -8.00
CA TYR A 18 -3.24 6.89 -8.11
C TYR A 18 -3.17 7.98 -9.18
N ASP A 19 -2.68 9.17 -8.81
CA ASP A 19 -2.44 10.29 -9.70
C ASP A 19 -1.00 10.20 -10.22
N ASP A 20 -0.83 9.82 -11.48
CA ASP A 20 0.48 9.64 -12.12
C ASP A 20 1.24 10.96 -12.29
N GLU A 21 0.53 12.07 -12.51
CA GLU A 21 1.15 13.38 -12.72
C GLU A 21 1.71 13.94 -11.43
N ARG A 22 0.93 13.84 -10.34
CA ARG A 22 1.33 14.33 -9.01
C ARG A 22 2.06 13.28 -8.18
N VAL A 23 2.03 12.02 -8.60
CA VAL A 23 2.64 10.87 -7.92
C VAL A 23 2.13 10.83 -6.46
N THR A 24 0.81 10.78 -6.30
CA THR A 24 0.08 10.85 -5.01
C THR A 24 -1.25 10.09 -5.08
N LEU A 25 -1.82 9.77 -3.93
CA LEU A 25 -3.20 9.34 -3.80
C LEU A 25 -4.18 10.51 -4.03
N ARG A 26 -5.26 10.22 -4.74
CA ARG A 26 -6.45 11.08 -4.86
C ARG A 26 -7.72 10.28 -4.58
N PRO A 27 -8.80 10.94 -4.08
CA PRO A 27 -10.10 10.28 -3.94
C PRO A 27 -10.65 9.83 -5.30
N ILE A 28 -11.54 8.83 -5.28
CA ILE A 28 -12.36 8.46 -6.44
C ILE A 28 -13.38 9.59 -6.67
N ASP A 29 -13.54 10.00 -7.92
CA ASP A 29 -14.47 11.07 -8.28
C ASP A 29 -15.93 10.61 -8.11
N VAL A 30 -16.80 11.52 -7.68
CA VAL A 30 -18.22 11.21 -7.48
C VAL A 30 -18.85 10.79 -8.81
N GLY A 31 -19.56 9.67 -8.80
CA GLY A 31 -20.22 9.12 -10.00
C GLY A 31 -19.33 8.23 -10.87
N VAL A 32 -18.10 7.94 -10.44
CA VAL A 32 -17.23 6.94 -11.08
C VAL A 32 -17.46 5.58 -10.43
N GLU A 33 -17.86 4.58 -11.23
CA GLU A 33 -18.07 3.19 -10.76
C GLU A 33 -16.78 2.42 -10.51
N ALA A 34 -15.62 2.95 -10.93
CA ALA A 34 -14.33 2.31 -10.72
C ALA A 34 -13.96 2.32 -9.23
N THR A 35 -14.08 1.16 -8.59
CA THR A 35 -13.60 0.92 -7.22
C THR A 35 -12.09 0.64 -7.16
N VAL A 36 -11.50 0.33 -8.32
CA VAL A 36 -10.11 -0.10 -8.45
C VAL A 36 -9.39 0.70 -9.54
N SER A 37 -8.24 1.26 -9.19
CA SER A 37 -7.31 1.90 -10.12
C SER A 37 -6.02 1.08 -10.28
N ASN A 38 -5.27 1.34 -11.36
CA ASN A 38 -3.95 0.75 -11.53
C ASN A 38 -2.90 1.57 -10.80
N VAL A 39 -1.93 0.90 -10.17
CA VAL A 39 -0.66 1.52 -9.78
C VAL A 39 0.35 1.22 -10.87
N PRO A 40 0.90 2.22 -11.57
CA PRO A 40 1.66 2.02 -12.81
C PRO A 40 2.93 1.19 -12.61
N LEU A 41 3.69 1.48 -11.54
CA LEU A 41 4.97 0.84 -11.24
C LEU A 41 5.40 1.14 -9.80
N LEU A 42 5.54 0.09 -9.00
CA LEU A 42 6.08 0.18 -7.64
C LEU A 42 7.58 -0.15 -7.67
N TYR A 43 8.41 0.73 -7.13
CA TYR A 43 9.84 0.48 -6.94
C TYR A 43 10.12 0.10 -5.49
N LEU A 44 10.40 -1.18 -5.25
CA LEU A 44 10.75 -1.65 -3.92
C LEU A 44 12.25 -1.49 -3.67
N LYS A 45 12.59 -0.71 -2.64
CA LYS A 45 13.97 -0.50 -2.20
C LYS A 45 14.22 -1.29 -0.92
N ALA A 46 15.03 -2.33 -1.00
CA ALA A 46 15.43 -3.08 0.20
C ALA A 46 16.28 -2.19 1.11
N LYS A 47 15.90 -2.07 2.38
CA LYS A 47 16.67 -1.36 3.40
C LYS A 47 16.98 -2.33 4.54
N ARG A 48 18.26 -2.40 4.94
CA ARG A 48 18.63 -3.15 6.14
C ARG A 48 17.95 -2.50 7.33
N MET A 49 17.13 -3.28 8.05
CA MET A 49 16.61 -2.83 9.32
C MET A 49 17.78 -2.78 10.30
N VAL A 50 18.17 -1.57 10.70
CA VAL A 50 19.14 -1.36 11.77
C VAL A 50 18.33 -1.06 13.00
N GLU A 51 18.38 -1.95 13.99
CA GLU A 51 17.80 -1.67 15.30
C GLU A 51 18.43 -0.39 15.84
N LYS A 52 17.60 0.63 16.12
CA LYS A 52 18.09 1.83 16.78
C LYS A 52 18.56 1.40 18.19
N PRO A 53 19.72 1.87 18.68
CA PRO A 53 20.30 1.43 19.96
C PRO A 53 19.37 1.59 21.18
N SER A 54 18.28 2.36 21.05
CA SER A 54 17.39 2.74 22.14
C SER A 54 16.22 1.78 22.39
N GLY A 55 16.14 0.62 21.72
CA GLY A 55 15.00 -0.33 21.84
C GLY A 55 13.63 0.25 21.44
N SER A 56 13.59 1.54 21.10
CA SER A 56 12.43 2.30 20.66
C SER A 56 12.50 2.36 19.15
N ILE A 57 11.63 1.58 18.50
CA ILE A 57 11.31 1.76 17.09
C ILE A 57 10.60 3.11 16.98
N ARG A 58 11.36 4.21 16.89
CA ARG A 58 10.82 5.50 16.45
C ARG A 58 10.39 5.32 15.01
N VAL A 59 9.12 4.98 14.82
CA VAL A 59 8.44 5.07 13.53
C VAL A 59 8.37 6.55 13.22
N GLU A 60 9.21 7.03 12.30
CA GLU A 60 9.05 8.36 11.73
C GLU A 60 7.70 8.38 11.02
N VAL A 61 6.73 9.03 11.66
CA VAL A 61 5.42 9.30 11.07
C VAL A 61 5.63 10.46 10.12
N ARG A 62 5.46 10.18 8.83
CA ARG A 62 5.51 11.16 7.76
C ARG A 62 4.08 11.48 7.37
N ASP A 63 3.65 12.72 7.58
CA ASP A 63 2.27 13.16 7.30
C ASP A 63 1.96 13.20 5.80
N ASP A 64 2.98 13.16 4.95
CA ASP A 64 2.88 13.10 3.49
C ASP A 64 2.93 11.67 2.94
N VAL A 65 3.02 10.64 3.80
CA VAL A 65 3.16 9.24 3.39
C VAL A 65 2.13 8.35 4.07
N TYR A 66 1.25 7.79 3.26
CA TYR A 66 0.36 6.72 3.66
C TYR A 66 1.03 5.36 3.53
N LYS A 67 1.02 4.58 4.62
CA LYS A 67 1.42 3.17 4.60
C LYS A 67 0.23 2.34 4.16
N CYS A 68 0.11 2.15 2.86
CA CYS A 68 -0.96 1.38 2.23
C CYS A 68 -0.68 -0.12 2.41
N PRO A 69 -1.62 -0.92 2.93
CA PRO A 69 -1.44 -2.36 3.01
C PRO A 69 -1.55 -2.99 1.62
N LEU A 70 -0.61 -3.88 1.29
CA LEU A 70 -0.64 -4.71 0.09
C LEU A 70 -1.15 -6.11 0.44
N TYR A 71 -2.24 -6.52 -0.20
CA TYR A 71 -2.82 -7.86 -0.07
C TYR A 71 -2.65 -8.66 -1.36
N ARG A 72 -2.73 -9.99 -1.26
CA ARG A 72 -2.76 -10.86 -2.44
C ARG A 72 -4.11 -10.72 -3.15
N THR A 73 -5.19 -10.86 -2.40
CA THR A 73 -6.57 -10.92 -2.93
C THR A 73 -7.46 -9.80 -2.36
N PRO A 74 -8.54 -9.41 -3.07
CA PRO A 74 -9.44 -8.31 -2.68
C PRO A 74 -10.23 -8.56 -1.40
N GLU A 75 -10.46 -9.81 -1.01
CA GLU A 75 -11.28 -10.11 0.14
C GLU A 75 -10.59 -9.70 1.45
N ARG A 76 -9.27 -9.45 1.43
CA ARG A 76 -8.44 -8.93 2.54
C ARG A 76 -8.46 -9.75 3.84
N TRP A 77 -9.28 -10.80 3.91
CA TRP A 77 -9.23 -11.83 4.94
C TRP A 77 -8.35 -12.99 4.48
N GLY A 78 -7.90 -13.79 5.43
CA GLY A 78 -7.07 -14.96 5.17
C GLY A 78 -6.97 -15.82 6.42
N ARG A 79 -6.34 -16.99 6.30
CA ARG A 79 -6.04 -17.83 7.47
C ARG A 79 -4.81 -17.28 8.18
N THR A 80 -4.84 -17.28 9.51
CA THR A 80 -3.65 -17.02 10.32
C THR A 80 -2.71 -18.22 10.18
N SER A 81 -1.48 -17.99 9.75
CA SER A 81 -0.45 -19.03 9.74
C SER A 81 -0.04 -19.42 11.17
N THR A 82 0.67 -20.53 11.34
CA THR A 82 1.21 -20.96 12.64
C THR A 82 2.17 -19.93 13.27
N THR A 83 2.70 -18.98 12.48
CA THR A 83 3.53 -17.86 12.95
C THR A 83 2.76 -16.55 13.14
N GLY A 84 1.43 -16.57 13.08
CA GLY A 84 0.57 -15.41 13.34
C GLY A 84 0.39 -14.45 12.16
N GLN A 85 1.07 -14.67 11.03
CA GLN A 85 0.94 -13.81 9.85
C GLN A 85 -0.32 -14.16 9.06
N HIS A 86 -1.10 -13.13 8.67
CA HIS A 86 -2.25 -13.28 7.79
C HIS A 86 -1.81 -13.80 6.43
N SER A 87 -2.40 -14.90 5.96
CA SER A 87 -2.06 -15.48 4.66
C SER A 87 -2.28 -14.52 3.50
N ASN A 88 -3.12 -13.50 3.64
CA ASN A 88 -3.40 -12.56 2.56
C ASN A 88 -2.55 -11.28 2.61
N PHE A 89 -2.03 -10.90 3.78
CA PHE A 89 -1.20 -9.71 3.93
C PHE A 89 0.21 -9.96 3.37
N VAL A 90 0.72 -9.02 2.58
CA VAL A 90 2.05 -9.11 1.97
C VAL A 90 3.02 -8.17 2.69
N MET A 91 2.75 -6.87 2.65
CA MET A 91 3.59 -5.83 3.26
C MET A 91 2.87 -4.48 3.29
N MET A 92 3.47 -3.49 3.95
CA MET A 92 3.07 -2.09 3.78
C MET A 92 3.88 -1.46 2.64
N VAL A 93 3.20 -0.76 1.73
CA VAL A 93 3.82 0.04 0.67
C VAL A 93 3.62 1.53 0.97
N GLU A 94 4.65 2.33 0.77
CA GLU A 94 4.60 3.76 1.03
C GLU A 94 4.04 4.49 -0.19
N MET A 95 2.92 5.19 -0.01
CA MET A 95 2.26 5.99 -1.04
C MET A 95 2.23 7.44 -0.60
N ARG A 96 2.62 8.36 -1.49
CA ARG A 96 2.53 9.79 -1.19
C ARG A 96 1.09 10.24 -1.09
N SER A 97 0.85 11.19 -0.20
CA SER A 97 -0.45 11.74 0.10
C SER A 97 -0.35 13.25 0.29
N LEU A 98 -1.30 13.99 -0.28
CA LEU A 98 -1.49 15.43 -0.03
C LEU A 98 -2.40 15.71 1.18
N THR A 99 -2.97 14.67 1.80
CA THR A 99 -3.83 14.75 2.98
C THR A 99 -3.30 13.89 4.12
N VAL A 100 -3.88 14.02 5.31
CA VAL A 100 -3.47 13.22 6.47
C VAL A 100 -3.58 11.70 6.15
N PRO A 101 -2.58 10.87 6.48
CA PRO A 101 -2.59 9.44 6.13
C PRO A 101 -3.78 8.68 6.72
N THR A 102 -4.24 9.10 7.91
CA THR A 102 -5.40 8.51 8.60
C THR A 102 -6.67 8.54 7.75
N LYS A 103 -6.83 9.53 6.87
CA LYS A 103 -7.96 9.59 5.94
C LYS A 103 -8.06 8.34 5.06
N TRP A 104 -6.93 7.87 4.54
CA TRP A 104 -6.89 6.70 3.66
C TRP A 104 -7.11 5.40 4.43
N SER A 105 -6.65 5.32 5.68
CA SER A 105 -6.99 4.22 6.59
C SER A 105 -8.51 4.13 6.81
N ILE A 106 -9.17 5.27 7.05
CA ILE A 106 -10.63 5.33 7.26
C ILE A 106 -11.38 4.93 5.99
N LEU A 107 -10.91 5.37 4.82
CA LEU A 107 -11.48 5.00 3.52
C LEU A 107 -11.18 3.55 3.11
N GLY A 108 -10.38 2.82 3.90
CA GLY A 108 -10.03 1.44 3.62
C GLY A 108 -9.22 1.28 2.34
N VAL A 109 -8.35 2.25 2.00
CA VAL A 109 -7.49 2.14 0.83
C VAL A 109 -6.53 0.96 0.97
N ALA A 110 -6.43 0.12 -0.06
CA ALA A 110 -5.45 -0.96 -0.08
C ALA A 110 -4.92 -1.23 -1.49
N ALA A 111 -3.70 -1.75 -1.55
CA ALA A 111 -3.12 -2.28 -2.76
C ALA A 111 -3.40 -3.78 -2.87
N LEU A 112 -3.64 -4.28 -4.08
CA LEU A 112 -3.97 -5.67 -4.35
C LEU A 112 -3.06 -6.22 -5.47
N LEU A 113 -2.59 -7.45 -5.33
CA LEU A 113 -1.88 -8.16 -6.41
C LEU A 113 -2.84 -8.78 -7.43
N GLU A 114 -4.05 -9.11 -7.00
CA GLU A 114 -5.14 -9.62 -7.82
C GLU A 114 -6.30 -8.62 -7.87
N ALA A 115 -6.90 -8.45 -9.04
CA ALA A 115 -8.08 -7.61 -9.20
C ALA A 115 -9.33 -8.35 -8.74
N PRO A 116 -10.36 -7.66 -8.22
CA PRO A 116 -11.67 -8.26 -8.02
C PRO A 116 -12.19 -8.84 -9.33
N LEU A 117 -12.63 -10.10 -9.29
CA LEU A 117 -13.50 -10.65 -10.31
C LEU A 117 -14.87 -10.00 -10.10
N PHE A 118 -15.24 -9.07 -10.96
CA PHE A 118 -16.61 -8.57 -10.98
C PHE A 118 -17.53 -9.72 -11.41
N THR A 119 -18.40 -10.18 -10.51
CA THR A 119 -19.56 -11.04 -10.83
C THR A 119 -20.76 -10.22 -11.26
#